data_AF-A0A0N8RCK5-F1
#
_entry.id   AF-A0A0N8RCK5-F1
#
_cell.length_a   1.000
_cell.length_b   1.000
_cell.length_c   1.000
_cell.angle_alpha   90.00
_cell.angle_beta   90.00
_cell.angle_gamma   90.00
#
_symmetry.space_group_name_H-M   'P 1'
#
loop_
_entity.id
_entity.type
_entity.pdbx_description
1 polymer ?
#
loop_
_entity_poly.entity_id
_entity_poly.type
_entity_poly.pdbx_seq_one_letter_code
_entity_poly.pdbx_strand_id
1 'polypeptide(L)'
;MLQTPHFFFSPDSFEKNLDTFRSVPNEGELFYGLLQDGNDLWNATFFCGSCAVLRRSSLLDIGGVATETVTEDAHTALKLNRAGYNTAYLAIPQAAGLATESLSRHVAQRIRWARGMAQIFRTDNPLQGKGLSLGQRLCYANSMLHFFYGLPRLVFLTAPLAYLLFGAEVMHASALMITAYVLPHLAHASLTNSRIQGRFRHSFWNEVYEAVLAWYIMGPVLMALVNPKFGGFNVTDKGGVVEEKFFDWTLARPYIVLLTLNAVVFALGIYSLYQLGWNNDAITLTIVINMAWTIYNIIITSAAIAVASEIRQVRTEPRVQARLPIRVTRADGVVFDAVTQDFSQTGLGLVMPADSGIDSGDSITVSLYRGTQTSHFPATVMFCRDGYLGTRFDDLSLRQQSELVRLTFGRADTWASTWGRGKPDTPLSALREVSHIGVRGVVELLKATRKDFSRLLPTRKKISPPPAN
;
A
#
# COMPACT_ATOMS: atom_id res chain seq x y z
N MET A 1 9.13 11.68 -23.12
CA MET A 1 9.15 11.73 -21.64
C MET A 1 9.80 10.46 -21.13
N LEU A 2 10.54 10.51 -20.02
CA LEU A 2 11.10 9.34 -19.37
C LEU A 2 10.60 9.26 -17.92
N GLN A 3 10.00 8.13 -17.52
CA GLN A 3 9.54 7.85 -16.15
C GLN A 3 10.41 6.76 -15.51
N THR A 4 10.69 6.88 -14.22
CA THR A 4 11.32 5.82 -13.40
C THR A 4 10.36 5.37 -12.28
N PRO A 5 10.54 4.17 -11.70
CA PRO A 5 9.72 3.69 -10.59
C PRO A 5 9.60 4.68 -9.43
N HIS A 6 8.44 4.72 -8.78
CA HIS A 6 8.35 5.24 -7.42
C HIS A 6 8.68 4.10 -6.47
N PHE A 7 9.79 4.27 -5.75
CA PHE A 7 10.20 3.36 -4.70
C PHE A 7 9.96 4.02 -3.34
N PHE A 8 9.49 3.26 -2.35
CA PHE A 8 9.25 3.78 -1.01
C PHE A 8 10.15 3.04 -0.03
N PHE A 9 10.88 3.79 0.81
CA PHE A 9 11.74 3.19 1.83
C PHE A 9 11.06 3.05 3.19
N SER A 10 9.88 3.66 3.35
CA SER A 10 9.02 3.51 4.52
C SER A 10 7.83 2.59 4.18
N PRO A 11 7.33 1.80 5.14
CA PRO A 11 6.12 1.01 4.94
C PRO A 11 4.93 1.93 4.69
N ASP A 12 4.02 1.51 3.82
CA ASP A 12 2.68 2.10 3.79
C ASP A 12 1.83 1.64 4.99
N SER A 13 0.61 2.17 5.08
CA SER A 13 -0.28 1.87 6.20
C SER A 13 -0.73 0.41 6.26
N PHE A 14 -0.82 -0.29 5.12
CA PHE A 14 -1.13 -1.72 5.09
C PHE A 14 0.06 -2.53 5.61
N GLU A 15 1.24 -2.31 5.04
CA GLU A 15 2.48 -2.99 5.42
C GLU A 15 2.79 -2.80 6.90
N LYS A 16 2.59 -1.58 7.40
CA LYS A 16 2.77 -1.23 8.81
C LYS A 16 1.75 -1.94 9.69
N ASN A 17 0.45 -1.81 9.41
CA ASN A 17 -0.60 -2.31 10.31
C ASN A 17 -0.69 -3.85 10.29
N LEU A 18 -0.31 -4.48 9.18
CA LEU A 18 -0.32 -5.92 9.00
C LEU A 18 1.01 -6.61 9.32
N ASP A 19 2.09 -5.84 9.54
CA ASP A 19 3.46 -6.35 9.76
C ASP A 19 4.01 -7.15 8.57
N THR A 20 3.86 -6.59 7.37
CA THR A 20 4.24 -7.24 6.09
C THR A 20 5.28 -6.47 5.27
N PHE A 21 5.88 -5.43 5.86
CA PHE A 21 6.90 -4.63 5.19
C PHE A 21 8.10 -5.48 4.74
N ARG A 22 8.43 -5.42 3.44
CA ARG A 22 9.50 -6.19 2.77
C ARG A 22 9.30 -7.70 2.72
N SER A 23 8.24 -8.25 3.31
CA SER A 23 7.88 -9.68 3.17
C SER A 23 6.87 -9.89 2.04
N VAL A 24 5.92 -8.95 1.90
CA VAL A 24 4.90 -8.90 0.85
C VAL A 24 5.15 -7.65 0.00
N PRO A 25 5.12 -7.75 -1.34
CA PRO A 25 5.25 -6.58 -2.21
C PRO A 25 4.20 -5.51 -1.91
N ASN A 26 4.64 -4.25 -1.89
CA ASN A 26 3.77 -3.10 -1.71
C ASN A 26 2.75 -2.98 -2.86
N GLU A 27 1.62 -2.30 -2.61
CA GLU A 27 0.59 -2.07 -3.63
C GLU A 27 1.13 -1.44 -4.94
N GLY A 28 2.04 -0.48 -4.83
CA GLY A 28 2.63 0.21 -5.98
C GLY A 28 3.59 -0.65 -6.80
N GLU A 29 4.13 -1.73 -6.23
CA GLU A 29 5.16 -2.55 -6.91
C GLU A 29 4.63 -3.26 -8.16
N LEU A 30 3.36 -3.67 -8.18
CA LEU A 30 2.77 -4.25 -9.40
C LEU A 30 2.78 -3.24 -10.56
N PHE A 31 2.41 -1.99 -10.26
CA PHE A 31 2.30 -0.96 -11.27
C PHE A 31 3.67 -0.55 -11.81
N TYR A 32 4.62 -0.25 -10.94
CA TYR A 32 5.97 0.18 -11.35
C TYR A 32 6.87 -0.99 -11.76
N GLY A 33 6.65 -2.19 -11.24
CA GLY A 33 7.50 -3.35 -11.51
C GLY A 33 7.17 -4.07 -12.80
N LEU A 34 5.88 -4.15 -13.16
CA LEU A 34 5.43 -4.93 -14.31
C LEU A 34 4.56 -4.11 -15.27
N LEU A 35 3.56 -3.38 -14.77
CA LEU A 35 2.58 -2.73 -15.67
C LEU A 35 3.17 -1.56 -16.47
N GLN A 36 4.00 -0.72 -15.86
CA GLN A 36 4.66 0.40 -16.56
C GLN A 36 5.63 -0.08 -17.63
N ASP A 37 6.35 -1.16 -17.35
CA ASP A 37 7.24 -1.83 -18.31
C ASP A 37 6.43 -2.44 -19.47
N GLY A 38 5.30 -3.09 -19.16
CA GLY A 38 4.36 -3.57 -20.16
C GLY A 38 3.71 -2.45 -20.99
N ASN A 39 3.44 -1.29 -20.39
CA ASN A 39 2.91 -0.12 -21.10
C ASN A 39 3.96 0.55 -21.99
N ASP A 40 5.25 0.50 -21.61
CA ASP A 40 6.36 1.03 -22.38
C ASP A 40 6.48 0.34 -23.75
N LEU A 41 6.26 -0.98 -23.80
CA LEU A 41 6.18 -1.75 -25.05
C LEU A 41 5.20 -1.15 -26.06
N TRP A 42 4.12 -0.53 -25.58
CA TRP A 42 3.08 0.08 -26.40
C TRP A 42 3.21 1.61 -26.53
N ASN A 43 4.34 2.19 -26.13
CA ASN A 43 4.59 3.63 -26.10
C ASN A 43 3.50 4.38 -25.30
N ALA A 44 3.16 3.84 -24.13
CA ALA A 44 2.05 4.30 -23.29
C ALA A 44 2.45 4.44 -21.82
N THR A 45 3.74 4.66 -21.53
CA THR A 45 4.22 4.91 -20.17
C THR A 45 3.53 6.14 -19.60
N PHE A 46 3.06 6.05 -18.35
CA PHE A 46 2.42 7.17 -17.67
C PHE A 46 3.44 8.09 -17.02
N PHE A 47 3.15 9.38 -17.02
CA PHE A 47 3.73 10.31 -16.06
C PHE A 47 3.00 10.14 -14.72
N CYS A 48 3.75 9.90 -13.65
CA CYS A 48 3.21 9.66 -12.30
C CYS A 48 3.49 10.82 -11.34
N GLY A 49 3.63 12.05 -11.86
CA GLY A 49 3.78 13.28 -11.07
C GLY A 49 5.17 13.50 -10.46
N SER A 50 5.98 12.45 -10.35
CA SER A 50 7.34 12.49 -9.83
C SER A 50 8.23 11.44 -10.50
N CYS A 51 9.54 11.53 -10.28
CA CYS A 51 10.54 10.60 -10.81
C CYS A 51 10.49 10.50 -12.34
N ALA A 52 10.35 11.64 -13.01
CA ALA A 52 10.25 11.72 -14.47
C ALA A 52 11.02 12.91 -15.03
N VAL A 53 11.44 12.79 -16.29
CA VAL A 53 12.06 13.85 -17.08
C VAL A 53 11.18 14.11 -18.31
N LEU A 54 10.75 15.37 -18.46
CA LEU A 54 9.93 15.83 -19.56
C LEU A 54 10.72 16.78 -20.44
N ARG A 55 10.57 16.65 -21.76
CA ARG A 55 11.14 17.61 -22.72
C ARG A 55 10.30 18.87 -22.69
N ARG A 56 10.92 20.01 -22.34
CA ARG A 56 10.23 21.30 -22.22
C ARG A 56 9.47 21.70 -23.48
N SER A 57 10.08 21.54 -24.68
CA SER A 57 9.41 21.89 -25.93
C SER A 57 8.12 21.10 -26.13
N SER A 58 8.18 19.76 -26.03
CA SER A 58 7.00 18.89 -26.13
C SER A 58 5.90 19.23 -25.13
N LEU A 59 6.27 19.66 -23.92
CA LEU A 59 5.31 20.08 -22.91
C LEU A 59 4.63 21.41 -23.29
N LEU A 60 5.38 22.38 -23.81
CA LEU A 60 4.83 23.65 -24.28
C LEU A 60 3.92 23.46 -25.50
N ASP A 61 4.26 22.53 -26.39
CA ASP A 61 3.47 22.23 -27.59
C ASP A 61 2.05 21.72 -27.26
N ILE A 62 1.87 21.04 -26.12
CA ILE A 62 0.56 20.57 -25.65
C ILE A 62 -0.13 21.55 -24.68
N GLY A 63 0.41 22.77 -24.52
CA GLY A 63 -0.15 23.81 -23.65
C GLY A 63 0.30 23.75 -22.19
N GLY A 64 1.36 23.00 -21.88
CA GLY A 64 1.88 22.85 -20.52
C GLY A 64 1.40 21.58 -19.81
N VAL A 65 1.51 21.58 -18.47
CA VAL A 65 0.95 20.52 -17.62
C VAL A 65 -0.59 20.64 -17.66
N ALA A 66 -1.28 19.52 -17.86
CA ALA A 66 -2.74 19.47 -17.93
C ALA A 66 -3.37 19.85 -16.59
N THR A 67 -4.25 20.85 -16.55
CA THR A 67 -4.89 21.32 -15.29
C THR A 67 -6.38 21.00 -15.22
N GLU A 68 -6.91 20.26 -16.20
CA GLU A 68 -8.34 20.00 -16.33
C GLU A 68 -8.86 18.91 -15.39
N THR A 69 -7.98 18.07 -14.86
CA THR A 69 -8.31 16.97 -13.95
C THR A 69 -7.38 17.00 -12.73
N VAL A 70 -7.77 16.30 -11.66
CA VAL A 70 -6.95 16.23 -10.43
C VAL A 70 -5.76 15.27 -10.51
N THR A 71 -5.57 14.63 -11.66
CA THR A 71 -4.43 13.78 -11.99
C THR A 71 -3.76 14.40 -13.21
N GLU A 72 -3.19 15.58 -12.97
CA GLU A 72 -2.52 16.41 -13.98
C GLU A 72 -1.42 15.64 -14.71
N ASP A 73 -0.77 14.75 -13.98
CA ASP A 73 0.34 13.94 -14.42
C ASP A 73 -0.07 12.97 -15.53
N ALA A 74 -1.00 12.06 -15.23
CA ALA A 74 -1.49 11.07 -16.17
C ALA A 74 -2.17 11.74 -17.38
N HIS A 75 -2.89 12.84 -17.15
CA HIS A 75 -3.52 13.59 -18.23
C HIS A 75 -2.48 14.27 -19.15
N THR A 76 -1.39 14.77 -18.59
CA THR A 76 -0.26 15.32 -19.38
C THR A 76 0.37 14.24 -20.26
N ALA A 77 0.59 13.03 -19.73
CA ALA A 77 1.12 11.92 -20.53
C ALA A 77 0.20 11.55 -21.70
N LEU A 78 -1.11 11.47 -21.44
CA LEU A 78 -2.12 11.21 -22.48
C LEU A 78 -2.06 12.26 -23.60
N LYS A 79 -1.96 13.55 -23.25
CA LYS A 79 -1.84 14.64 -24.23
C LYS A 79 -0.54 14.56 -25.02
N LEU A 80 0.58 14.23 -24.39
CA LEU A 80 1.86 14.03 -25.07
C LEU A 80 1.76 12.90 -26.11
N ASN A 81 1.23 11.74 -25.73
CA ASN A 81 1.08 10.63 -26.67
C ASN A 81 0.11 10.97 -27.82
N ARG A 82 -0.97 11.71 -27.54
CA ARG A 82 -1.90 12.20 -28.58
C ARG A 82 -1.28 13.16 -29.57
N ALA A 83 -0.33 13.98 -29.12
CA ALA A 83 0.45 14.86 -29.97
C ALA A 83 1.56 14.12 -30.74
N GLY A 84 1.66 12.79 -30.59
CA GLY A 84 2.65 11.95 -31.28
C GLY A 84 4.01 11.89 -30.59
N TYR A 85 4.16 12.41 -29.37
CA TYR A 85 5.39 12.28 -28.61
C TYR A 85 5.53 10.88 -27.99
N ASN A 86 6.77 10.40 -27.92
CA ASN A 86 7.09 9.14 -27.26
C ASN A 86 7.24 9.30 -25.74
N THR A 87 6.75 8.29 -25.04
CA THR A 87 6.91 8.08 -23.61
C THR A 87 7.80 6.84 -23.41
N ALA A 88 8.62 6.85 -22.36
CA ALA A 88 9.60 5.81 -22.08
C ALA A 88 9.62 5.49 -20.59
N TYR A 89 9.81 4.22 -20.25
CA TYR A 89 10.00 3.75 -18.88
C TYR A 89 11.39 3.18 -18.66
N LEU A 90 12.05 3.59 -17.57
CA LEU A 90 13.29 2.96 -17.11
C LEU A 90 13.01 2.30 -15.76
N ALA A 91 12.88 0.97 -15.76
CA ALA A 91 12.53 0.13 -14.61
C ALA A 91 13.66 0.01 -13.55
N ILE A 92 14.33 1.12 -13.24
CA ILE A 92 15.39 1.22 -12.24
C ILE A 92 15.02 2.35 -11.27
N PRO A 93 14.77 2.07 -9.98
CA PRO A 93 14.51 3.12 -9.00
C PRO A 93 15.70 4.08 -8.88
N GLN A 94 15.47 5.35 -9.18
CA GLN A 94 16.49 6.42 -9.06
C GLN A 94 16.28 7.29 -7.82
N ALA A 95 15.10 7.24 -7.23
CA ALA A 95 14.72 8.00 -6.05
C ALA A 95 13.84 7.13 -5.15
N ALA A 96 13.84 7.46 -3.86
CA ALA A 96 13.03 6.81 -2.86
C ALA A 96 12.20 7.84 -2.09
N GLY A 97 10.90 7.63 -2.00
CA GLY A 97 9.95 8.48 -1.32
C GLY A 97 9.47 7.90 0.02
N LEU A 98 8.63 8.68 0.68
CA LEU A 98 7.87 8.26 1.86
C LEU A 98 6.47 7.79 1.43
N ALA A 99 6.07 6.64 1.94
CA ALA A 99 4.71 6.14 1.83
C ALA A 99 3.78 6.87 2.82
N THR A 100 2.48 6.64 2.70
CA THR A 100 1.47 7.28 3.56
C THR A 100 1.55 6.77 5.00
N GLU A 101 1.68 7.71 5.95
CA GLU A 101 1.86 7.40 7.39
C GLU A 101 0.61 6.80 8.06
N SER A 102 -0.60 7.10 7.54
CA SER A 102 -1.88 6.61 8.07
C SER A 102 -2.82 6.14 6.98
N LEU A 103 -3.69 5.20 7.34
CA LEU A 103 -4.71 4.61 6.47
C LEU A 103 -5.65 5.68 5.93
N SER A 104 -6.04 6.67 6.73
CA SER A 104 -6.87 7.79 6.30
C SER A 104 -6.25 8.58 5.15
N ARG A 105 -4.93 8.84 5.21
CA ARG A 105 -4.20 9.51 4.13
C ARG A 105 -4.04 8.62 2.90
N HIS A 106 -3.80 7.32 3.12
CA HIS A 106 -3.76 6.34 2.05
C HIS A 106 -5.08 6.32 1.26
N VAL A 107 -6.21 6.18 1.96
CA VAL A 107 -7.56 6.20 1.37
C VAL A 107 -7.81 7.53 0.64
N ALA A 108 -7.49 8.67 1.25
CA ALA A 108 -7.67 9.99 0.64
C ALA A 108 -6.86 10.16 -0.67
N GLN A 109 -5.64 9.63 -0.71
CA GLN A 109 -4.81 9.64 -1.92
C GLN A 109 -5.44 8.78 -3.02
N ARG A 110 -5.90 7.57 -2.69
CA ARG A 110 -6.53 6.65 -3.64
C ARG A 110 -7.86 7.18 -4.19
N ILE A 111 -8.67 7.84 -3.35
CA ILE A 111 -9.89 8.54 -3.80
C ILE A 111 -9.55 9.56 -4.88
N ARG A 112 -8.48 10.34 -4.69
CA ARG A 112 -8.07 11.38 -5.63
C ARG A 112 -7.64 10.78 -6.97
N TRP A 113 -6.81 9.73 -6.94
CA TRP A 113 -6.35 9.04 -8.14
C TRP A 113 -7.51 8.40 -8.90
N ALA A 114 -8.40 7.71 -8.18
CA ALA A 114 -9.58 7.09 -8.76
C ALA A 114 -10.50 8.13 -9.41
N ARG A 115 -10.78 9.23 -8.71
CA ARG A 115 -11.57 10.35 -9.25
C ARG A 115 -10.93 10.96 -10.49
N GLY A 116 -9.63 11.25 -10.45
CA GLY A 116 -8.91 11.88 -11.56
C GLY A 116 -8.90 11.00 -12.81
N MET A 117 -8.63 9.70 -12.66
CA MET A 117 -8.65 8.76 -13.79
C MET A 117 -10.06 8.60 -14.39
N ALA A 118 -11.10 8.57 -13.56
CA ALA A 118 -12.49 8.58 -14.03
C ALA A 118 -12.87 9.90 -14.73
N GLN A 119 -12.37 11.04 -14.24
CA GLN A 119 -12.53 12.34 -14.92
C GLN A 119 -11.90 12.29 -16.31
N ILE A 120 -10.65 11.87 -16.44
CA ILE A 120 -9.97 11.75 -17.73
C ILE A 120 -10.75 10.81 -18.66
N PHE A 121 -11.18 9.65 -18.18
CA PHE A 121 -11.96 8.70 -18.98
C PHE A 121 -13.25 9.33 -19.54
N ARG A 122 -13.88 10.22 -18.76
CA ARG A 122 -15.12 10.91 -19.14
C ARG A 122 -14.92 12.12 -20.04
N THR A 123 -13.86 12.91 -19.82
CA THR A 123 -13.63 14.20 -20.49
C THR A 123 -12.67 14.10 -21.67
N ASP A 124 -11.69 13.21 -21.60
CA ASP A 124 -10.67 12.97 -22.63
C ASP A 124 -10.51 11.47 -22.90
N ASN A 125 -11.61 10.85 -23.32
CA ASN A 125 -11.74 9.41 -23.47
C ASN A 125 -10.66 8.80 -24.41
N PRO A 126 -9.81 7.87 -23.94
CA PRO A 126 -8.74 7.30 -24.76
C PRO A 126 -9.27 6.41 -25.89
N LEU A 127 -10.45 5.78 -25.75
CA LEU A 127 -11.01 4.87 -26.74
C LEU A 127 -11.58 5.60 -27.96
N GLN A 128 -12.14 6.79 -27.77
CA GLN A 128 -12.87 7.52 -28.83
C GLN A 128 -12.08 8.70 -29.42
N GLY A 129 -11.11 9.26 -28.70
CA GLY A 129 -10.35 10.41 -29.18
C GLY A 129 -9.35 10.07 -30.30
N LYS A 130 -8.88 11.09 -31.02
CA LYS A 130 -7.86 10.96 -32.08
C LYS A 130 -6.45 10.99 -31.49
N GLY A 131 -5.45 10.58 -32.29
CA GLY A 131 -4.02 10.73 -31.96
C GLY A 131 -3.38 9.57 -31.18
N LEU A 132 -4.12 8.49 -30.89
CA LEU A 132 -3.58 7.31 -30.20
C LEU A 132 -3.62 6.06 -31.09
N SER A 133 -2.56 5.25 -30.98
CA SER A 133 -2.49 3.88 -31.52
C SER A 133 -3.40 2.93 -30.74
N LEU A 134 -3.74 1.76 -31.32
CA LEU A 134 -4.56 0.77 -30.62
C LEU A 134 -3.94 0.32 -29.29
N GLY A 135 -2.63 0.07 -29.26
CA GLY A 135 -1.92 -0.30 -28.03
C GLY A 135 -2.04 0.76 -26.94
N GLN A 136 -1.80 2.03 -27.30
CA GLN A 136 -1.96 3.16 -26.36
C GLN A 136 -3.40 3.26 -25.84
N ARG A 137 -4.41 3.08 -26.71
CA ARG A 137 -5.82 3.10 -26.30
C ARG A 137 -6.11 2.03 -25.25
N LEU A 138 -5.60 0.81 -25.45
CA LEU A 138 -5.78 -0.31 -24.53
C LEU A 138 -5.06 -0.07 -23.20
N CYS A 139 -3.81 0.41 -23.22
CA CYS A 139 -3.07 0.75 -22.01
C CYS A 139 -3.77 1.82 -21.17
N TYR A 140 -4.17 2.94 -21.80
CA TYR A 140 -4.89 4.02 -21.12
C TYR A 140 -6.26 3.57 -20.60
N ALA A 141 -7.03 2.84 -21.41
CA ALA A 141 -8.32 2.31 -21.00
C ALA A 141 -8.18 1.33 -19.83
N ASN A 142 -7.20 0.41 -19.86
CA ASN A 142 -6.95 -0.52 -18.77
C ASN A 142 -6.65 0.22 -17.45
N SER A 143 -5.73 1.21 -17.47
CA SER A 143 -5.39 1.98 -16.28
C SER A 143 -6.56 2.81 -15.73
N MET A 144 -7.41 3.35 -16.60
CA MET A 144 -8.59 4.12 -16.16
C MET A 144 -9.70 3.19 -15.64
N LEU A 145 -9.98 2.09 -16.34
CA LEU A 145 -11.02 1.11 -15.96
C LEU A 145 -10.68 0.39 -14.67
N HIS A 146 -9.40 0.22 -14.34
CA HIS A 146 -8.97 -0.37 -13.07
C HIS A 146 -9.66 0.30 -11.87
N PHE A 147 -9.74 1.62 -11.83
CA PHE A 147 -10.34 2.35 -10.69
C PHE A 147 -11.85 2.15 -10.50
N PHE A 148 -12.52 1.47 -11.43
CA PHE A 148 -13.93 1.08 -11.28
C PHE A 148 -14.13 -0.19 -10.46
N TYR A 149 -13.07 -0.83 -9.94
CA TYR A 149 -13.17 -2.06 -9.16
C TYR A 149 -14.06 -1.93 -7.90
N GLY A 150 -14.27 -0.72 -7.37
CA GLY A 150 -15.05 -0.51 -6.15
C GLY A 150 -16.47 -1.07 -6.23
N LEU A 151 -17.14 -0.88 -7.37
CA LEU A 151 -18.49 -1.41 -7.59
C LEU A 151 -18.53 -2.96 -7.65
N PRO A 152 -17.81 -3.65 -8.56
CA PRO A 152 -17.82 -5.11 -8.62
C PRO A 152 -17.31 -5.74 -7.31
N ARG A 153 -16.35 -5.12 -6.61
CA ARG A 153 -15.87 -5.61 -5.32
C ARG A 153 -16.97 -5.64 -4.27
N LEU A 154 -17.76 -4.57 -4.15
CA LEU A 154 -18.90 -4.55 -3.23
C LEU A 154 -20.00 -5.52 -3.64
N VAL A 155 -20.27 -5.67 -4.95
CA VAL A 155 -21.22 -6.67 -5.46
C VAL A 155 -20.79 -8.09 -5.08
N PHE A 156 -19.51 -8.45 -5.24
CA PHE A 156 -19.02 -9.79 -4.86
C PHE A 156 -19.03 -10.04 -3.34
N LEU A 157 -18.80 -9.00 -2.54
CA LEU A 157 -18.88 -9.08 -1.07
C LEU A 157 -20.32 -9.22 -0.55
N THR A 158 -21.32 -8.88 -1.37
CA THR A 158 -22.75 -8.99 -1.02
C THR A 158 -23.50 -10.04 -1.83
N ALA A 159 -22.91 -10.64 -2.87
CA ALA A 159 -23.57 -11.60 -3.74
C ALA A 159 -24.24 -12.79 -2.99
N PRO A 160 -23.61 -13.42 -1.98
CA PRO A 160 -24.25 -14.51 -1.24
C PRO A 160 -25.50 -14.10 -0.46
N LEU A 161 -25.63 -12.82 -0.10
CA LEU A 161 -26.80 -12.30 0.64
C LEU A 161 -28.07 -12.45 -0.20
N ALA A 162 -27.98 -12.28 -1.52
CA ALA A 162 -29.13 -12.38 -2.42
C ALA A 162 -29.81 -13.75 -2.30
N TYR A 163 -29.02 -14.82 -2.39
CA TYR A 163 -29.52 -16.19 -2.29
C TYR A 163 -29.90 -16.55 -0.86
N LEU A 164 -29.02 -16.32 0.12
CA LEU A 164 -29.20 -16.84 1.48
C LEU A 164 -30.20 -16.05 2.34
N LEU A 165 -30.48 -14.77 2.03
CA LEU A 165 -31.52 -13.99 2.72
C LEU A 165 -32.86 -14.03 2.01
N PHE A 166 -32.85 -13.91 0.68
CA PHE A 166 -34.06 -13.68 -0.11
C PHE A 166 -34.46 -14.87 -0.98
N GLY A 167 -33.64 -15.93 -1.02
CA GLY A 167 -33.84 -17.03 -1.98
C GLY A 167 -33.67 -16.58 -3.43
N ALA A 168 -33.03 -15.43 -3.68
CA ALA A 168 -32.93 -14.88 -5.02
C ALA A 168 -31.88 -15.64 -5.85
N GLU A 169 -32.35 -16.33 -6.88
CA GLU A 169 -31.50 -17.04 -7.84
C GLU A 169 -30.88 -16.06 -8.85
N VAL A 170 -29.73 -15.48 -8.49
CA VAL A 170 -29.01 -14.56 -9.39
C VAL A 170 -28.39 -15.28 -10.59
N MET A 171 -28.09 -16.59 -10.45
CA MET A 171 -27.53 -17.42 -11.51
C MET A 171 -28.48 -18.60 -11.83
N HIS A 172 -29.05 -18.60 -13.03
CA HIS A 172 -29.84 -19.73 -13.53
C HIS A 172 -28.93 -20.82 -14.10
N ALA A 173 -28.19 -21.49 -13.21
CA ALA A 173 -27.34 -22.62 -13.55
C ALA A 173 -27.39 -23.65 -12.42
N SER A 174 -27.32 -24.93 -12.76
CA SER A 174 -27.15 -25.97 -11.75
C SER A 174 -25.82 -25.77 -11.03
N ALA A 175 -25.79 -26.10 -9.74
CA ALA A 175 -24.58 -26.00 -8.94
C ALA A 175 -23.40 -26.80 -9.55
N LEU A 176 -23.68 -27.93 -10.19
CA LEU A 176 -22.67 -28.72 -10.91
C LEU A 176 -22.06 -27.94 -12.10
N MET A 177 -22.88 -27.23 -12.88
CA MET A 177 -22.37 -26.39 -13.97
C MET A 177 -21.53 -25.24 -13.41
N ILE A 178 -21.99 -24.59 -12.35
CA ILE A 178 -21.21 -23.53 -11.68
C ILE A 178 -19.85 -24.07 -11.27
N THR A 179 -19.80 -25.21 -10.57
CA THR A 179 -18.53 -25.85 -10.18
C THR A 179 -17.65 -26.19 -11.38
N ALA A 180 -18.23 -26.77 -12.45
CA ALA A 180 -17.49 -27.21 -13.62
C ALA A 180 -16.89 -26.07 -14.46
N TYR A 181 -17.50 -24.88 -14.47
CA TYR A 181 -16.97 -23.73 -15.21
C TYR A 181 -16.20 -22.75 -14.34
N VAL A 182 -16.71 -22.43 -13.15
CA VAL A 182 -16.13 -21.40 -12.28
C VAL A 182 -14.83 -21.88 -11.64
N LEU A 183 -14.75 -23.10 -11.13
CA LEU A 183 -13.52 -23.56 -10.47
C LEU A 183 -12.32 -23.63 -11.42
N PRO A 184 -12.42 -24.23 -12.62
CA PRO A 184 -11.30 -24.21 -13.57
C PRO A 184 -10.93 -22.80 -14.02
N HIS A 185 -11.93 -21.92 -14.19
CA HIS A 185 -11.68 -20.52 -14.54
C HIS A 185 -10.90 -19.79 -13.44
N LEU A 186 -11.34 -19.89 -12.18
CA LEU A 186 -10.65 -19.28 -11.04
C LEU A 186 -9.24 -19.84 -10.86
N ALA A 187 -9.07 -21.16 -11.01
CA ALA A 187 -7.75 -21.80 -10.92
C ALA A 187 -6.82 -21.31 -12.02
N HIS A 188 -7.29 -21.26 -13.27
CA HIS A 188 -6.50 -20.78 -14.40
C HIS A 188 -6.14 -19.30 -14.24
N ALA A 189 -7.10 -18.45 -13.86
CA ALA A 189 -6.87 -17.02 -13.64
C ALA A 189 -5.88 -16.76 -12.50
N SER A 190 -6.06 -17.44 -11.35
CA SER A 190 -5.17 -17.33 -10.19
C SER A 190 -3.76 -17.80 -10.52
N LEU A 191 -3.60 -18.94 -11.19
CA LEU A 191 -2.29 -19.48 -11.55
C LEU A 191 -1.58 -18.60 -12.59
N THR A 192 -2.32 -18.09 -13.58
CA THR A 192 -1.79 -17.18 -14.60
C THR A 192 -1.28 -15.90 -13.94
N ASN A 193 -2.07 -15.30 -13.05
CA ASN A 193 -1.65 -14.13 -12.30
C ASN A 193 -0.42 -14.44 -11.42
N SER A 194 -0.45 -15.52 -10.64
CA SER A 194 0.70 -15.91 -9.82
C SER A 194 1.99 -16.08 -10.65
N ARG A 195 1.90 -16.66 -11.85
CA ARG A 195 3.07 -16.83 -12.74
C ARG A 195 3.57 -15.51 -13.34
N ILE A 196 2.68 -14.64 -13.77
CA ILE A 196 3.03 -13.41 -14.48
C ILE A 196 3.47 -12.30 -13.51
N GLN A 197 2.69 -12.08 -12.45
CA GLN A 197 2.87 -10.96 -11.52
C GLN A 197 3.39 -11.37 -10.13
N GLY A 198 3.62 -12.66 -9.86
CA GLY A 198 3.92 -13.16 -8.52
C GLY A 198 5.15 -12.58 -7.82
N ARG A 199 6.07 -11.92 -8.54
CA ARG A 199 7.20 -11.18 -7.94
C ARG A 199 6.81 -9.82 -7.36
N PHE A 200 5.74 -9.22 -7.88
CA PHE A 200 5.29 -7.87 -7.56
C PHE A 200 3.90 -7.83 -6.91
N ARG A 201 3.17 -8.95 -6.95
CA ARG A 201 1.87 -9.09 -6.32
C ARG A 201 1.62 -10.54 -5.91
N HIS A 202 1.46 -10.78 -4.62
CA HIS A 202 1.04 -12.08 -4.11
C HIS A 202 -0.47 -12.29 -4.28
N SER A 203 -0.89 -13.55 -4.41
CA SER A 203 -2.30 -13.92 -4.58
C SER A 203 -3.14 -13.47 -3.37
N PHE A 204 -4.43 -13.19 -3.57
CA PHE A 204 -5.41 -12.79 -2.53
C PHE A 204 -5.16 -11.42 -1.86
N TRP A 205 -3.93 -10.90 -1.91
CA TRP A 205 -3.61 -9.59 -1.37
C TRP A 205 -4.32 -8.46 -2.10
N ASN A 206 -4.47 -8.56 -3.42
CA ASN A 206 -5.18 -7.55 -4.21
C ASN A 206 -6.62 -7.37 -3.72
N GLU A 207 -7.27 -8.47 -3.32
CA GLU A 207 -8.63 -8.49 -2.83
C GLU A 207 -8.77 -7.82 -1.47
N VAL A 208 -7.73 -7.90 -0.61
CA VAL A 208 -7.66 -7.13 0.65
C VAL A 208 -7.49 -5.64 0.38
N TYR A 209 -6.53 -5.25 -0.47
CA TYR A 209 -6.31 -3.85 -0.84
C TYR A 209 -7.56 -3.23 -1.45
N GLU A 210 -8.17 -3.91 -2.44
CA GLU A 210 -9.36 -3.44 -3.10
C GLU A 210 -10.56 -3.39 -2.14
N ALA A 211 -10.74 -4.37 -1.24
CA ALA A 211 -11.82 -4.34 -0.27
C ALA A 211 -11.73 -3.08 0.62
N VAL A 212 -10.56 -2.78 1.19
CA VAL A 212 -10.32 -1.60 2.04
C VAL A 212 -10.55 -0.26 1.32
N LEU A 213 -10.54 -0.25 0.00
CA LEU A 213 -10.72 0.97 -0.80
C LEU A 213 -12.11 1.06 -1.47
N ALA A 214 -12.75 -0.08 -1.73
CA ALA A 214 -13.93 -0.18 -2.59
C ALA A 214 -15.07 0.75 -2.17
N TRP A 215 -15.41 0.77 -0.87
CA TRP A 215 -16.46 1.62 -0.32
C TRP A 215 -16.18 3.11 -0.55
N TYR A 216 -14.93 3.52 -0.38
CA TYR A 216 -14.52 4.92 -0.40
C TYR A 216 -14.34 5.48 -1.81
N ILE A 217 -13.86 4.66 -2.75
CA ILE A 217 -13.60 5.11 -4.12
C ILE A 217 -14.84 5.04 -5.02
N MET A 218 -15.78 4.11 -4.75
CA MET A 218 -16.92 3.85 -5.64
C MET A 218 -17.73 5.12 -5.88
N GLY A 219 -18.14 5.83 -4.82
CA GLY A 219 -18.91 7.06 -4.92
C GLY A 219 -18.22 8.14 -5.77
N PRO A 220 -16.98 8.54 -5.43
CA PRO A 220 -16.20 9.51 -6.21
C PRO A 220 -16.01 9.14 -7.69
N VAL A 221 -15.75 7.86 -8.00
CA VAL A 221 -15.55 7.37 -9.37
C VAL A 221 -16.85 7.45 -10.18
N LEU A 222 -17.96 6.96 -9.63
CA LEU A 222 -19.27 7.03 -10.30
C LEU A 222 -19.73 8.48 -10.48
N MET A 223 -19.51 9.33 -9.48
CA MET A 223 -19.82 10.76 -9.58
C MET A 223 -18.98 11.46 -10.64
N ALA A 224 -17.70 11.11 -10.80
CA ALA A 224 -16.85 11.68 -11.85
C ALA A 224 -17.33 11.33 -13.27
N LEU A 225 -17.97 10.17 -13.47
CA LEU A 225 -18.59 9.83 -14.76
C LEU A 225 -19.82 10.69 -15.07
N VAL A 226 -20.63 10.99 -14.05
CA VAL A 226 -21.88 11.76 -14.20
C VAL A 226 -21.59 13.25 -14.26
N ASN A 227 -20.81 13.77 -13.31
CA ASN A 227 -20.42 15.17 -13.20
C ASN A 227 -18.92 15.29 -12.88
N PRO A 228 -18.04 15.35 -13.89
CA PRO A 228 -16.59 15.37 -13.69
C PRO A 228 -16.10 16.65 -12.98
N LYS A 229 -16.89 17.74 -12.95
CA LYS A 229 -16.53 18.98 -12.26
C LYS A 229 -16.92 18.98 -10.78
N PHE A 230 -17.63 17.97 -10.31
CA PHE A 230 -18.15 17.91 -8.95
C PHE A 230 -17.09 17.49 -7.93
N GLY A 231 -16.95 18.30 -6.87
CA GLY A 231 -16.10 18.01 -5.71
C GLY A 231 -14.83 18.89 -5.65
N GLY A 232 -14.57 19.45 -4.46
CA GLY A 232 -13.35 20.18 -4.17
C GLY A 232 -12.13 19.28 -3.92
N PHE A 233 -10.98 19.91 -3.69
CA PHE A 233 -9.76 19.28 -3.22
C PHE A 233 -9.31 20.01 -1.95
N ASN A 234 -9.28 19.29 -0.81
CA ASN A 234 -8.50 19.75 0.33
C ASN A 234 -7.12 19.13 0.23
N VAL A 235 -6.09 19.99 0.28
CA VAL A 235 -4.70 19.55 0.45
C VAL A 235 -4.65 18.69 1.70
N THR A 236 -4.20 17.45 1.55
CA THR A 236 -4.01 16.55 2.68
C THR A 236 -2.84 17.08 3.50
N ASP A 237 -3.04 17.34 4.79
CA ASP A 237 -1.97 17.79 5.67
C ASP A 237 -0.81 16.77 5.65
N LYS A 238 0.39 17.26 5.33
CA LYS A 238 1.61 16.46 5.37
C LYS A 238 2.11 16.40 6.81
N GLY A 239 2.24 15.20 7.35
CA GLY A 239 2.89 14.93 8.63
C GLY A 239 1.93 14.66 9.79
N GLY A 240 2.17 13.58 10.53
CA GLY A 240 1.49 13.29 11.79
C GLY A 240 2.03 12.01 12.40
N VAL A 241 2.52 12.11 13.64
CA VAL A 241 3.01 10.93 14.37
C VAL A 241 1.83 10.24 15.02
N VAL A 242 1.64 8.95 14.73
CA VAL A 242 0.69 8.11 15.49
C VAL A 242 1.34 7.77 16.83
N GLU A 243 1.10 8.62 17.84
CA GLU A 243 1.73 8.50 19.16
C GLU A 243 1.25 7.26 19.94
N GLU A 244 0.01 6.83 19.71
CA GLU A 244 -0.60 5.67 20.36
C GLU A 244 -1.27 4.74 19.37
N LYS A 245 -1.30 3.43 19.69
CA LYS A 245 -2.06 2.45 18.93
C LYS A 245 -3.56 2.72 19.11
N PHE A 246 -4.28 2.90 18.00
CA PHE A 246 -5.74 3.07 18.02
C PHE A 246 -6.41 2.26 16.92
N PHE A 247 -7.73 2.07 17.05
CA PHE A 247 -8.54 1.40 16.05
C PHE A 247 -9.41 2.45 15.35
N ASP A 248 -9.27 2.59 14.02
CA ASP A 248 -10.02 3.57 13.25
C ASP A 248 -11.44 3.08 12.96
N TRP A 249 -12.36 3.36 13.88
CA TRP A 249 -13.78 3.01 13.75
C TRP A 249 -14.46 3.63 12.52
N THR A 250 -14.01 4.82 12.10
CA THR A 250 -14.63 5.53 10.97
C THR A 250 -14.28 4.84 9.66
N LEU A 251 -13.02 4.43 9.51
CA LEU A 251 -12.56 3.69 8.33
C LEU A 251 -13.00 2.21 8.36
N ALA A 252 -13.10 1.60 9.54
CA ALA A 252 -13.52 0.22 9.66
C ALA A 252 -15.02 -0.01 9.44
N ARG A 253 -15.87 1.02 9.65
CA ARG A 253 -17.34 0.89 9.70
C ARG A 253 -17.95 0.13 8.50
N PRO A 254 -17.63 0.44 7.23
CA PRO A 254 -18.21 -0.29 6.10
C PRO A 254 -17.86 -1.79 6.14
N TYR A 255 -16.64 -2.11 6.53
CA TYR A 255 -16.14 -3.49 6.58
C TYR A 255 -16.69 -4.26 7.76
N ILE A 256 -16.90 -3.60 8.90
CA ILE A 256 -17.61 -4.19 10.04
C ILE A 256 -19.04 -4.55 9.62
N VAL A 257 -19.75 -3.65 8.93
CA VAL A 257 -21.11 -3.93 8.43
C VAL A 257 -21.10 -5.13 7.47
N LEU A 258 -20.18 -5.15 6.50
CA LEU A 258 -20.06 -6.26 5.55
C LEU A 258 -19.69 -7.59 6.24
N LEU A 259 -18.78 -7.55 7.22
CA LEU A 259 -18.41 -8.73 8.01
C LEU A 259 -19.62 -9.25 8.80
N THR A 260 -20.35 -8.37 9.48
CA THR A 260 -21.54 -8.74 10.25
C THR A 260 -22.61 -9.35 9.34
N LEU A 261 -22.88 -8.73 8.18
CA LEU A 261 -23.84 -9.27 7.21
C LEU A 261 -23.43 -10.66 6.72
N ASN A 262 -22.16 -10.84 6.30
CA ASN A 262 -21.68 -12.15 5.86
C ASN A 262 -21.67 -13.18 6.99
N ALA A 263 -21.39 -12.80 8.23
CA ALA A 263 -21.45 -13.71 9.38
C ALA A 263 -22.89 -14.16 9.69
N VAL A 264 -23.87 -13.24 9.65
CA VAL A 264 -25.29 -13.57 9.80
C VAL A 264 -25.75 -14.51 8.68
N VAL A 265 -25.40 -14.19 7.44
CA VAL A 265 -25.71 -14.98 6.26
C VAL A 265 -25.09 -16.37 6.33
N PHE A 266 -23.86 -16.48 6.82
CA PHE A 266 -23.22 -17.77 7.04
C PHE A 266 -23.98 -18.63 8.05
N ALA A 267 -24.44 -18.03 9.16
CA ALA A 267 -25.26 -18.72 10.16
C ALA A 267 -26.62 -19.17 9.58
N LEU A 268 -27.25 -18.33 8.75
CA LEU A 268 -28.46 -18.69 8.02
C LEU A 268 -28.20 -19.82 7.01
N GLY A 269 -27.05 -19.83 6.35
CA GLY A 269 -26.63 -20.93 5.48
C GLY A 269 -26.52 -22.25 6.22
N ILE A 270 -25.95 -22.27 7.43
CA ILE A 270 -25.92 -23.46 8.30
C ILE A 270 -27.34 -23.92 8.63
N TYR A 271 -28.21 -22.99 9.01
CA TYR A 271 -29.62 -23.30 9.29
C TYR A 271 -30.35 -23.86 8.07
N SER A 272 -30.19 -23.25 6.90
CA SER A 272 -30.75 -23.72 5.64
C SER A 272 -30.22 -25.10 5.25
N LEU A 273 -28.95 -25.38 5.48
CA LEU A 273 -28.35 -26.69 5.24
C LEU A 273 -28.97 -27.76 6.15
N TYR A 274 -29.20 -27.44 7.42
CA TYR A 274 -29.87 -28.33 8.36
C TYR A 274 -31.33 -28.62 7.97
N GLN A 275 -32.07 -27.60 7.53
CA GLN A 275 -33.50 -27.73 7.21
C GLN A 275 -33.78 -28.32 5.83
N LEU A 276 -33.01 -27.92 4.81
CA LEU A 276 -33.29 -28.20 3.40
C LEU A 276 -32.27 -29.17 2.78
N GLY A 277 -31.09 -29.31 3.40
CA GLY A 277 -29.96 -30.02 2.80
C GLY A 277 -30.06 -31.56 2.81
N TRP A 278 -30.97 -32.13 3.60
CA TRP A 278 -31.16 -33.58 3.64
C TRP A 278 -32.03 -34.12 2.50
N ASN A 279 -32.83 -33.26 1.85
CA ASN A 279 -33.88 -33.71 0.94
C ASN A 279 -33.54 -33.50 -0.55
N ASN A 280 -32.48 -32.76 -0.88
CA ASN A 280 -32.14 -32.46 -2.27
C ASN A 280 -30.66 -32.07 -2.45
N ASP A 281 -29.89 -32.96 -3.08
CA ASP A 281 -28.45 -32.77 -3.36
C ASP A 281 -28.12 -31.50 -4.14
N ALA A 282 -29.00 -31.08 -5.07
CA ALA A 282 -28.79 -29.88 -5.86
C ALA A 282 -28.92 -28.61 -5.01
N ILE A 283 -29.92 -28.56 -4.12
CA ILE A 283 -30.10 -27.45 -3.17
C ILE A 283 -28.92 -27.41 -2.19
N THR A 284 -28.51 -28.58 -1.68
CA THR A 284 -27.34 -28.73 -0.81
C THR A 284 -26.09 -28.16 -1.47
N LEU A 285 -25.82 -28.52 -2.71
CA LEU A 285 -24.63 -28.04 -3.43
C LEU A 285 -24.68 -26.52 -3.66
N THR A 286 -25.85 -25.96 -3.98
CA THR A 286 -26.03 -24.50 -4.12
C THR A 286 -25.77 -23.76 -2.80
N ILE A 287 -26.30 -24.27 -1.68
CA ILE A 287 -26.06 -23.71 -0.34
C ILE A 287 -24.56 -23.77 -0.01
N VAL A 288 -23.91 -24.91 -0.24
CA VAL A 288 -22.48 -25.10 0.04
C VAL A 288 -21.60 -24.15 -0.77
N ILE A 289 -21.89 -23.94 -2.06
CA ILE A 289 -21.15 -22.98 -2.90
C ILE A 289 -21.28 -21.55 -2.36
N ASN A 290 -22.50 -21.12 -2.02
CA ASN A 290 -22.72 -19.80 -1.43
C ASN A 290 -22.05 -19.64 -0.06
N MET A 291 -22.08 -20.68 0.77
CA MET A 291 -21.37 -20.69 2.06
C MET A 291 -19.86 -20.62 1.87
N ALA A 292 -19.28 -21.32 0.89
CA ALA A 292 -17.86 -21.25 0.57
C ALA A 292 -17.45 -19.83 0.14
N TRP A 293 -18.25 -19.17 -0.71
CA TRP A 293 -18.03 -17.77 -1.09
C TRP A 293 -18.20 -16.82 0.10
N THR A 294 -19.15 -17.10 0.99
CA THR A 294 -19.37 -16.32 2.22
C THR A 294 -18.18 -16.43 3.18
N ILE A 295 -17.58 -17.62 3.33
CA ILE A 295 -16.34 -17.81 4.11
C ILE A 295 -15.22 -16.97 3.51
N TYR A 296 -15.05 -17.01 2.18
CA TYR A 296 -14.06 -16.18 1.50
C TYR A 296 -14.29 -14.68 1.78
N ASN A 297 -15.54 -14.20 1.69
CA ASN A 297 -15.89 -12.82 2.02
C ASN A 297 -15.60 -12.47 3.49
N ILE A 298 -15.87 -13.38 4.44
CA ILE A 298 -15.53 -13.21 5.86
C ILE A 298 -14.02 -13.06 6.04
N ILE A 299 -13.21 -13.88 5.37
CA ILE A 299 -11.74 -13.80 5.44
C ILE A 299 -11.27 -12.43 4.94
N ILE A 300 -11.71 -12.00 3.75
CA ILE A 300 -11.27 -10.74 3.14
C ILE A 300 -11.73 -9.52 3.95
N THR A 301 -12.99 -9.48 4.40
CA THR A 301 -13.51 -8.39 5.23
C THR A 301 -12.86 -8.33 6.61
N SER A 302 -12.54 -9.49 7.19
CA SER A 302 -11.78 -9.54 8.44
C SER A 302 -10.35 -9.03 8.27
N ALA A 303 -9.69 -9.38 7.15
CA ALA A 303 -8.36 -8.86 6.83
C ALA A 303 -8.39 -7.34 6.57
N ALA A 304 -9.43 -6.83 5.90
CA ALA A 304 -9.66 -5.39 5.74
C ALA A 304 -9.81 -4.67 7.09
N ILE A 305 -10.49 -5.29 8.06
CA ILE A 305 -10.61 -4.74 9.42
C ILE A 305 -9.27 -4.73 10.17
N ALA A 306 -8.40 -5.71 9.93
CA ALA A 306 -7.05 -5.74 10.53
C ALA A 306 -6.24 -4.48 10.14
N VAL A 307 -6.39 -4.01 8.90
CA VAL A 307 -5.71 -2.81 8.39
C VAL A 307 -6.13 -1.54 9.14
N ALA A 308 -7.37 -1.48 9.65
CA ALA A 308 -7.87 -0.34 10.43
C ALA A 308 -7.27 -0.22 11.84
N SER A 309 -6.47 -1.21 12.27
CA SER A 309 -5.74 -1.15 13.54
C SER A 309 -4.41 -0.43 13.36
N GLU A 310 -4.42 0.89 13.55
CA GLU A 310 -3.23 1.73 13.42
C GLU A 310 -2.20 1.44 14.50
N ILE A 311 -0.99 1.07 14.08
CA ILE A 311 0.12 0.81 15.00
C ILE A 311 0.87 2.10 15.32
N ARG A 312 1.30 2.22 16.58
CA ARG A 312 2.14 3.32 17.08
C ARG A 312 3.40 3.48 16.22
N GLN A 313 3.63 4.69 15.75
CA GLN A 313 4.86 5.09 15.06
C GLN A 313 5.71 5.93 16.00
N VAL A 314 6.78 5.33 16.53
CA VAL A 314 7.65 6.00 17.51
C VAL A 314 8.65 6.95 16.86
N ARG A 315 9.01 6.71 15.58
CA ARG A 315 10.03 7.49 14.86
C ARG A 315 9.36 8.45 13.88
N THR A 316 9.74 9.72 13.96
CA THR A 316 9.36 10.77 13.01
C THR A 316 9.95 10.52 11.63
N GLU A 317 11.18 10.03 11.55
CA GLU A 317 11.85 9.70 10.29
C GLU A 317 12.09 8.20 10.14
N PRO A 318 11.58 7.58 9.05
CA PRO A 318 11.93 6.21 8.70
C PRO A 318 13.42 6.08 8.39
N ARG A 319 14.03 4.98 8.83
CA ARG A 319 15.44 4.68 8.58
C ARG A 319 15.60 3.71 7.42
N VAL A 320 16.63 3.94 6.62
CA VAL A 320 16.99 3.10 5.47
C VAL A 320 18.06 2.11 5.91
N GLN A 321 17.74 0.82 5.86
CA GLN A 321 18.72 -0.24 6.07
C GLN A 321 19.69 -0.29 4.88
N ALA A 322 20.97 0.00 5.12
CA ALA A 322 21.99 -0.02 4.09
C ALA A 322 23.37 -0.21 4.74
N ARG A 323 24.20 -1.06 4.11
CA ARG A 323 25.59 -1.28 4.53
C ARG A 323 26.53 -0.43 3.69
N LEU A 324 26.81 0.77 4.17
CA LEU A 324 27.74 1.71 3.57
C LEU A 324 29.04 1.69 4.37
N PRO A 325 30.20 1.55 3.72
CA PRO A 325 31.47 1.62 4.42
C PRO A 325 31.75 3.08 4.80
N ILE A 326 32.19 3.30 6.03
CA ILE A 326 32.37 4.62 6.64
C ILE A 326 33.62 4.64 7.52
N ARG A 327 34.04 5.83 7.94
CA ARG A 327 35.01 5.99 9.02
C ARG A 327 34.42 6.74 10.19
N VAL A 328 34.76 6.32 11.39
CA VAL A 328 34.41 7.01 12.63
C VAL A 328 35.68 7.54 13.25
N THR A 329 35.75 8.84 13.47
CA THR A 329 36.85 9.51 14.17
C THR A 329 36.37 9.88 15.56
N ARG A 330 37.07 9.36 16.58
CA ARG A 330 36.82 9.71 17.98
C ARG A 330 37.40 11.08 18.30
N ALA A 331 36.97 11.68 19.41
CA ALA A 331 37.44 13.00 19.86
C ALA A 331 38.97 13.09 20.04
N ASP A 332 39.65 11.98 20.33
CA ASP A 332 41.12 11.91 20.44
C ASP A 332 41.85 11.71 19.10
N GLY A 333 41.10 11.70 17.99
CA GLY A 333 41.63 11.57 16.64
C GLY A 333 41.82 10.14 16.15
N VAL A 334 41.55 9.11 16.97
CA VAL A 334 41.62 7.71 16.53
C VAL A 334 40.52 7.44 15.50
N VAL A 335 40.90 6.79 14.40
CA VAL A 335 39.99 6.48 13.29
C VAL A 335 39.73 4.99 13.21
N PHE A 336 38.45 4.63 13.16
CA PHE A 336 37.98 3.27 12.97
C PHE A 336 37.28 3.14 11.61
N ASP A 337 37.59 2.09 10.87
CA ASP A 337 36.77 1.68 9.75
C ASP A 337 35.52 0.97 10.30
N ALA A 338 34.36 1.36 9.79
CA ALA A 338 33.06 0.87 10.25
C ALA A 338 32.08 0.75 9.09
N VAL A 339 30.89 0.22 9.37
CA VAL A 339 29.83 0.07 8.37
C VAL A 339 28.53 0.57 8.94
N THR A 340 27.72 1.27 8.14
CA THR A 340 26.35 1.56 8.55
C THR A 340 25.52 0.27 8.60
N GLN A 341 24.60 0.20 9.55
CA GLN A 341 23.46 -0.70 9.55
C GLN A 341 22.27 0.01 8.90
N ASP A 342 22.01 1.24 9.32
CA ASP A 342 20.96 2.10 8.79
C ASP A 342 21.31 3.58 8.83
N PHE A 343 20.55 4.38 8.07
CA PHE A 343 20.66 5.84 8.07
C PHE A 343 19.29 6.53 8.01
N SER A 344 19.20 7.74 8.55
CA SER A 344 18.12 8.73 8.34
C SER A 344 18.72 10.12 8.12
N GLN A 345 17.89 11.16 7.98
CA GLN A 345 18.39 12.54 7.92
C GLN A 345 18.95 12.99 9.29
N THR A 346 18.47 12.36 10.36
CA THR A 346 18.78 12.68 11.76
C THR A 346 19.90 11.85 12.40
N GLY A 347 20.32 10.73 11.80
CA GLY A 347 21.40 9.92 12.39
C GLY A 347 21.68 8.61 11.67
N LEU A 348 22.63 7.84 12.22
CA LEU A 348 23.11 6.57 11.67
C LEU A 348 23.08 5.46 12.72
N GLY A 349 22.72 4.25 12.32
CA GLY A 349 23.08 3.03 13.04
C GLY A 349 24.40 2.49 12.48
N LEU A 350 25.38 2.23 13.34
CA LEU A 350 26.73 1.84 12.96
C LEU A 350 27.09 0.47 13.55
N VAL A 351 27.85 -0.31 12.80
CA VAL A 351 28.51 -1.54 13.25
C VAL A 351 29.99 -1.23 13.37
N MET A 352 30.50 -1.30 14.60
CA MET A 352 31.86 -0.97 14.98
C MET A 352 32.65 -2.23 15.38
N PRO A 353 33.99 -2.21 15.28
CA PRO A 353 34.84 -3.21 15.92
C PRO A 353 34.62 -3.26 17.44
N ALA A 354 34.76 -4.45 18.04
CA ALA A 354 34.52 -4.68 19.46
C ALA A 354 35.36 -3.77 20.39
N ASP A 355 36.59 -3.48 19.99
CA ASP A 355 37.56 -2.70 20.78
C ASP A 355 37.55 -1.20 20.44
N SER A 356 36.42 -0.66 19.95
CA SER A 356 36.34 0.77 19.57
C SER A 356 36.49 1.73 20.75
N GLY A 357 36.16 1.30 21.97
CA GLY A 357 36.26 2.14 23.17
C GLY A 357 35.46 3.44 23.03
N ILE A 358 34.26 3.34 22.45
CA ILE A 358 33.29 4.43 22.29
C ILE A 358 32.06 4.10 23.14
N ASP A 359 31.69 5.03 24.02
CA ASP A 359 30.59 4.90 24.94
C ASP A 359 29.40 5.78 24.56
N SER A 360 28.25 5.50 25.19
CA SER A 360 27.06 6.34 25.02
C SER A 360 27.31 7.74 25.57
N GLY A 361 27.01 8.76 24.77
CA GLY A 361 27.26 10.16 25.09
C GLY A 361 28.49 10.75 24.39
N ASP A 362 29.36 9.91 23.82
CA ASP A 362 30.57 10.39 23.16
C ASP A 362 30.27 11.20 21.90
N SER A 363 31.06 12.25 21.68
CA SER A 363 31.08 13.00 20.43
C SER A 363 32.05 12.37 19.44
N ILE A 364 31.56 12.07 18.24
CA ILE A 364 32.31 11.44 17.17
C ILE A 364 32.13 12.21 15.86
N THR A 365 33.05 12.03 14.93
CA THR A 365 32.90 12.50 13.55
C THR A 365 32.74 11.30 12.63
N VAL A 366 31.60 11.22 11.95
CA VAL A 366 31.35 10.20 10.93
C VAL A 366 31.76 10.72 9.56
N SER A 367 32.60 9.96 8.85
CA SER A 367 33.06 10.29 7.51
C SER A 367 32.41 9.35 6.51
N LEU A 368 31.54 9.90 5.66
CA LEU A 368 30.91 9.19 4.54
C LEU A 368 31.71 9.47 3.26
N TYR A 369 31.78 8.47 2.37
CA TYR A 369 32.50 8.61 1.11
C TYR A 369 31.78 7.97 -0.07
N ARG A 370 31.96 8.57 -1.26
CA ARG A 370 31.49 8.06 -2.54
C ARG A 370 32.50 8.42 -3.64
N GLY A 371 33.22 7.41 -4.13
CA GLY A 371 34.33 7.64 -5.06
C GLY A 371 35.43 8.45 -4.37
N THR A 372 35.77 9.61 -4.93
CA THR A 372 36.76 10.54 -4.37
C THR A 372 36.18 11.58 -3.41
N GLN A 373 34.85 11.63 -3.26
CA GLN A 373 34.20 12.60 -2.38
C GLN A 373 34.08 12.04 -0.98
N THR A 374 34.47 12.86 0.00
CA THR A 374 34.35 12.56 1.43
C THR A 374 33.69 13.76 2.11
N SER A 375 32.82 13.50 3.08
CA SER A 375 32.25 14.53 3.94
C SER A 375 32.16 14.04 5.38
N HIS A 376 32.30 14.99 6.30
CA HIS A 376 32.41 14.74 7.73
C HIS A 376 31.18 15.30 8.45
N PHE A 377 30.62 14.48 9.32
CA PHE A 377 29.36 14.73 10.02
C PHE A 377 29.59 14.58 11.52
N PRO A 378 29.51 15.67 12.30
CA PRO A 378 29.55 15.58 13.76
C PRO A 378 28.29 14.84 14.24
N ALA A 379 28.47 13.90 15.16
CA ALA A 379 27.41 13.10 15.72
C ALA A 379 27.68 12.74 17.18
N THR A 380 26.60 12.62 17.94
CA THR A 380 26.62 12.13 19.32
C THR A 380 26.14 10.68 19.37
N VAL A 381 26.83 9.84 20.15
CA VAL A 381 26.43 8.45 20.38
C VAL A 381 25.26 8.42 21.37
N MET A 382 24.11 7.90 20.93
CA MET A 382 22.88 7.82 21.71
C MET A 382 22.73 6.50 22.47
N PHE A 383 23.29 5.42 21.93
CA PHE A 383 23.41 4.13 22.62
C PHE A 383 24.55 3.31 22.02
N CYS A 384 25.15 2.44 22.83
CA CYS A 384 26.14 1.46 22.41
C CYS A 384 25.76 0.08 22.98
N ARG A 385 25.73 -0.96 22.15
CA ARG A 385 25.41 -2.33 22.57
C ARG A 385 26.01 -3.35 21.61
N ASP A 386 26.82 -4.29 22.11
CA ASP A 386 27.32 -5.44 21.36
C ASP A 386 27.97 -5.08 20.01
N GLY A 387 28.75 -3.98 19.96
CA GLY A 387 29.37 -3.47 18.72
C GLY A 387 28.44 -2.65 17.81
N TYR A 388 27.19 -2.43 18.21
CA TYR A 388 26.24 -1.55 17.52
C TYR A 388 26.16 -0.20 18.21
N LEU A 389 26.31 0.87 17.44
CA LEU A 389 26.17 2.24 17.92
C LEU A 389 25.01 2.92 17.22
N GLY A 390 24.09 3.48 18.00
CA GLY A 390 23.11 4.44 17.50
C GLY A 390 23.65 5.84 17.64
N THR A 391 23.71 6.59 16.55
CA THR A 391 24.21 7.97 16.54
C THR A 391 23.11 8.93 16.11
N ARG A 392 23.20 10.16 16.57
CA ARG A 392 22.37 11.29 16.14
C ARG A 392 23.30 12.38 15.64
N PHE A 393 23.04 12.92 14.45
CA PHE A 393 23.80 14.05 13.95
C PHE A 393 23.57 15.27 14.86
N ASP A 394 24.61 16.06 15.04
CA ASP A 394 24.50 17.36 15.68
C ASP A 394 23.90 18.37 14.68
N ASP A 395 23.95 19.67 14.98
CA ASP A 395 23.37 20.70 14.10
C ASP A 395 24.14 20.80 12.77
N LEU A 396 23.68 20.05 11.77
CA LEU A 396 24.26 20.03 10.43
C LEU A 396 23.95 21.32 9.68
N SER A 397 24.97 21.95 9.11
CA SER A 397 24.80 23.04 8.15
C SER A 397 24.03 22.59 6.90
N LEU A 398 23.38 23.51 6.17
CA LEU A 398 22.70 23.20 4.90
C LEU A 398 23.60 22.47 3.90
N ARG A 399 24.89 22.82 3.86
CA ARG A 399 25.87 22.15 3.02
C ARG A 399 26.10 20.70 3.46
N GLN A 400 26.24 20.45 4.75
CA GLN A 400 26.34 19.09 5.28
C GLN A 400 25.06 18.30 5.03
N GLN A 401 23.87 18.88 5.25
CA GLN A 401 22.60 18.22 4.93
C GLN A 401 22.54 17.81 3.45
N SER A 402 22.96 18.69 2.54
CA SER A 402 23.04 18.40 1.10
C SER A 402 24.02 17.26 0.79
N GLU A 403 25.23 17.27 1.38
CA GLU A 403 26.21 16.19 1.20
C GLU A 403 25.75 14.88 1.83
N LEU A 404 25.07 14.91 2.99
CA LEU A 404 24.45 13.74 3.60
C LEU A 404 23.45 13.12 2.64
N VAL A 405 22.53 13.91 2.08
CA VAL A 405 21.54 13.46 1.09
C VAL A 405 22.24 12.88 -0.15
N ARG A 406 23.29 13.54 -0.65
CA ARG A 406 24.04 13.09 -1.84
C ARG A 406 24.77 11.76 -1.62
N LEU A 407 25.37 11.59 -0.44
CA LEU A 407 26.18 10.42 -0.07
C LEU A 407 25.32 9.25 0.42
N THR A 408 24.06 9.50 0.80
CA THR A 408 23.11 8.48 1.27
C THR A 408 21.93 8.32 0.30
N PHE A 409 20.92 9.19 0.36
CA PHE A 409 19.69 9.08 -0.42
C PHE A 409 19.88 9.19 -1.95
N GLY A 410 20.92 9.89 -2.41
CA GLY A 410 21.28 10.05 -3.82
C GLY A 410 21.97 8.82 -4.46
N ARG A 411 21.99 7.69 -3.76
CA ARG A 411 22.59 6.43 -4.21
C ARG A 411 21.55 5.53 -4.86
N ALA A 412 21.45 5.58 -6.19
CA ALA A 412 20.53 4.72 -6.94
C ALA A 412 20.78 3.21 -6.69
N ASP A 413 22.03 2.82 -6.42
CA ASP A 413 22.41 1.45 -6.04
C ASP A 413 21.72 0.96 -4.76
N THR A 414 21.49 1.86 -3.79
CA THR A 414 20.75 1.52 -2.56
C THR A 414 19.34 1.03 -2.88
N TRP A 415 18.66 1.67 -3.83
CA TRP A 415 17.28 1.37 -4.20
C TRP A 415 17.17 0.25 -5.24
N ALA A 416 18.04 0.28 -6.25
CA ALA A 416 18.04 -0.71 -7.32
C ALA A 416 18.43 -2.12 -6.83
N SER A 417 19.19 -2.23 -5.74
CA SER A 417 19.64 -3.52 -5.21
C SER A 417 18.50 -4.43 -4.74
N THR A 418 17.37 -3.87 -4.30
CA THR A 418 16.22 -4.62 -3.78
C THR A 418 15.06 -4.70 -4.78
N TRP A 419 15.07 -3.87 -5.82
CA TRP A 419 14.00 -3.80 -6.81
C TRP A 419 13.79 -5.12 -7.55
N GLY A 420 12.55 -5.61 -7.58
CA GLY A 420 12.19 -6.85 -8.28
C GLY A 420 12.78 -8.14 -7.69
N ARG A 421 13.41 -8.07 -6.51
CA ARG A 421 13.99 -9.24 -5.79
C ARG A 421 13.06 -9.81 -4.72
N GLY A 422 11.77 -9.47 -4.75
CA GLY A 422 10.76 -9.99 -3.84
C GLY A 422 10.62 -11.51 -3.94
N LYS A 423 10.21 -12.13 -2.82
CA LYS A 423 9.90 -13.57 -2.80
C LYS A 423 8.74 -13.84 -3.79
N PRO A 424 8.88 -14.79 -4.72
CA PRO A 424 7.78 -15.15 -5.62
C PRO A 424 6.55 -15.64 -4.86
N ASP A 425 5.38 -15.31 -5.40
CA ASP A 425 4.08 -15.72 -4.90
C ASP A 425 3.94 -17.25 -4.82
N THR A 426 3.17 -17.69 -3.84
CA THR A 426 2.68 -19.07 -3.72
C THR A 426 1.22 -19.01 -3.26
N PRO A 427 0.23 -19.29 -4.13
CA PRO A 427 -1.17 -18.97 -3.86
C PRO A 427 -1.71 -19.52 -2.53
N LEU A 428 -1.36 -20.76 -2.19
CA LEU A 428 -1.79 -21.38 -0.94
C LEU A 428 -1.14 -20.74 0.31
N SER A 429 0.12 -20.32 0.20
CA SER A 429 0.80 -19.60 1.29
C SER A 429 0.16 -18.23 1.48
N ALA A 430 -0.12 -17.52 0.39
CA ALA A 430 -0.74 -16.20 0.44
C ALA A 430 -2.17 -16.27 0.99
N LEU A 431 -2.96 -17.29 0.62
CA LEU A 431 -4.27 -17.53 1.21
C LEU A 431 -4.19 -17.77 2.72
N ARG A 432 -3.22 -18.58 3.16
CA ARG A 432 -2.97 -18.85 4.59
C ARG A 432 -2.59 -17.58 5.34
N GLU A 433 -1.73 -16.75 4.76
CA GLU A 433 -1.30 -15.47 5.32
C GLU A 433 -2.48 -14.49 5.47
N VAL A 434 -3.25 -14.29 4.40
CA VAL A 434 -4.46 -13.44 4.42
C VAL A 434 -5.49 -13.98 5.42
N SER A 435 -5.65 -15.30 5.53
CA SER A 435 -6.54 -15.91 6.52
C SER A 435 -6.07 -15.65 7.96
N HIS A 436 -4.78 -15.75 8.23
CA HIS A 436 -4.20 -15.45 9.55
C HIS A 436 -4.38 -13.96 9.91
N ILE A 437 -4.17 -13.07 8.93
CA ILE A 437 -4.45 -11.63 9.07
C ILE A 437 -5.95 -11.40 9.35
N GLY A 438 -6.84 -12.14 8.68
CA GLY A 438 -8.28 -12.10 8.94
C GLY A 438 -8.61 -12.46 10.39
N VAL A 439 -8.06 -13.56 10.91
CA VAL A 439 -8.24 -13.93 12.34
C VAL A 439 -7.72 -12.83 13.27
N ARG A 440 -6.54 -12.26 12.98
CA ARG A 440 -6.01 -11.11 13.73
C ARG A 440 -6.97 -9.92 13.70
N GLY A 441 -7.58 -9.62 12.55
CA GLY A 441 -8.56 -8.54 12.41
C GLY A 441 -9.78 -8.70 13.30
N VAL A 442 -10.35 -9.92 13.36
CA VAL A 442 -11.46 -10.22 14.29
C VAL A 442 -11.04 -10.04 15.75
N VAL A 443 -9.85 -10.53 16.11
CA VAL A 443 -9.32 -10.40 17.47
C VAL A 443 -9.12 -8.92 17.86
N GLU A 444 -8.56 -8.11 16.96
CA GLU A 444 -8.36 -6.67 17.22
C GLU A 444 -9.70 -5.92 17.31
N LEU A 445 -10.69 -6.26 16.48
CA LEU A 445 -12.05 -5.73 16.59
C LEU A 445 -12.68 -6.07 17.96
N LEU A 446 -12.57 -7.31 18.42
CA LEU A 446 -13.09 -7.72 19.73
C LEU A 446 -12.38 -6.99 20.89
N LYS A 447 -11.06 -6.83 20.80
CA LYS A 447 -10.29 -6.04 21.79
C LYS A 447 -10.71 -4.57 21.81
N ALA A 448 -10.88 -3.95 20.64
CA ALA A 448 -11.32 -2.57 20.52
C ALA A 448 -12.73 -2.39 21.09
N THR A 449 -13.66 -3.28 20.72
CA THR A 449 -15.04 -3.30 21.24
C THR A 449 -15.06 -3.44 22.76
N ARG A 450 -14.26 -4.35 23.33
CA ARG A 450 -14.16 -4.54 24.79
C ARG A 450 -13.57 -3.32 25.49
N LYS A 451 -12.54 -2.69 24.90
CA LYS A 451 -11.92 -1.47 25.44
C LYS A 451 -12.93 -0.33 25.52
N ASP A 452 -13.71 -0.10 24.46
CA ASP A 452 -14.70 0.97 24.47
C ASP A 452 -15.91 0.65 25.36
N PHE A 453 -16.35 -0.61 25.42
CA PHE A 453 -17.38 -1.02 26.37
C PHE A 453 -16.92 -0.84 27.84
N SER A 454 -15.66 -1.12 28.15
CA SER A 454 -15.10 -0.92 29.50
C SER A 454 -15.02 0.54 29.92
N ARG A 455 -14.94 1.48 28.96
CA ARG A 455 -14.99 2.93 29.22
C ARG A 455 -16.40 3.44 29.50
N LEU A 456 -17.43 2.74 29.00
CA LEU A 456 -18.84 3.08 29.22
C LEU A 456 -19.36 2.55 30.57
N LEU A 457 -18.67 1.58 31.18
CA LEU A 457 -19.01 1.11 32.53
C LEU A 457 -18.51 2.12 33.58
N PRO A 458 -19.35 2.58 34.53
CA PRO A 458 -18.92 3.50 35.57
C PRO A 458 -17.82 2.84 36.43
N THR A 459 -16.62 3.43 36.42
CA THR A 459 -15.54 3.02 37.32
C THR A 459 -16.01 3.17 38.76
N ARG A 460 -16.20 2.06 39.49
CA ARG A 460 -16.38 2.10 40.94
C ARG A 460 -15.20 2.87 41.55
N LYS A 461 -15.45 4.09 42.04
CA LYS A 461 -14.51 4.81 42.90
C LYS A 461 -14.13 3.85 44.03
N LYS A 462 -12.84 3.49 44.12
CA LYS A 462 -12.29 2.86 45.34
C LYS A 462 -12.53 3.85 46.47
N ILE A 463 -13.48 3.55 47.35
CA ILE A 463 -13.64 4.24 48.62
C ILE A 463 -12.39 3.89 49.43
N SER A 464 -11.49 4.85 49.60
CA SER A 464 -10.40 4.76 50.57
C SER A 464 -11.00 4.56 51.97
N PRO A 465 -10.48 3.63 52.79
CA PRO A 465 -10.97 3.45 54.15
C PRO A 465 -10.76 4.73 54.97
N PRO A 466 -11.66 5.04 55.91
CA PRO A 466 -11.50 6.21 56.77
C PRO A 466 -10.21 6.09 57.60
N PRO A 467 -9.56 7.22 57.94
CA PRO A 467 -8.40 7.19 58.82
C PRO A 467 -8.79 6.57 60.17
N ALA A 468 -7.98 5.63 60.64
CA ALA A 468 -8.11 5.10 61.99
C ALA A 468 -7.77 6.22 62.99
N ASN A 469 -8.70 6.48 63.92
CA ASN A 469 -8.49 7.36 65.07
C ASN A 469 -7.57 6.72 66.10
#